data_AF-A0A2N1URG5-F1
#
_entry.id   AF-A0A2N1URG5-F1
#
_cell.length_a   1.000
_cell.length_b   1.000
_cell.length_c   1.000
_cell.angle_alpha   90.00
_cell.angle_beta   90.00
_cell.angle_gamma   90.00
#
_symmetry.space_group_name_H-M   'P 1'
#
loop_
_entity.id
_entity.type
_entity.pdbx_description
1 polymer ?
#
loop_
_entity_poly.entity_id
_entity_poly.type
_entity_poly.pdbx_seq_one_letter_code
_entity_poly.pdbx_strand_id
1 'polypeptide(L)' 'WEKDIPGFGELFRWISYQKIKTSTIQSRACAGVADGTYLFALPGSTGAVCDAWDEILVHQLDIRTRPCNFAELIPRLTER' A
#
# COMPACT_ATOMS: atom_id res chain seq x y z
N TRP A 1 -7.76 4.76 -11.29
CA TRP A 1 -6.39 5.31 -11.22
C TRP A 1 -5.71 5.05 -12.56
N GLU A 2 -4.69 5.83 -12.95
CA GLU A 2 -3.97 5.64 -14.22
C GLU A 2 -2.85 4.59 -14.11
N LYS A 3 -2.27 4.41 -12.93
CA LYS A 3 -1.20 3.44 -12.68
C LYS A 3 -1.58 2.56 -11.49
N ASP A 4 -1.59 1.25 -11.70
CA ASP A 4 -1.83 0.27 -10.64
C ASP A 4 -0.57 0.06 -9.79
N ILE A 5 -0.75 -0.14 -8.49
CA ILE A 5 0.33 -0.57 -7.58
C ILE A 5 -0.06 -1.97 -7.04
N PRO A 6 0.04 -3.03 -7.86
CA PRO A 6 -0.42 -4.37 -7.47
C PRO A 6 0.33 -4.91 -6.25
N GLY A 7 1.62 -4.56 -6.12
CA GLY A 7 2.48 -4.97 -5.01
C GLY A 7 1.97 -4.56 -3.63
N PHE A 8 1.17 -3.48 -3.52
CA PHE A 8 0.55 -3.10 -2.25
C PHE A 8 -0.46 -4.15 -1.77
N GLY A 9 -1.38 -4.55 -2.64
CA GLY A 9 -2.39 -5.54 -2.30
C GLY A 9 -1.78 -6.92 -2.03
N GLU A 10 -0.74 -7.28 -2.79
CA GLU A 10 0.01 -8.53 -2.61
C GLU A 10 0.71 -8.58 -1.26
N LEU A 11 1.52 -7.56 -0.93
CA LEU A 11 2.24 -7.49 0.34
C LEU A 11 1.27 -7.40 1.53
N PHE A 12 0.21 -6.61 1.41
CA PHE A 12 -0.83 -6.52 2.44
C PHE A 12 -1.47 -7.88 2.72
N ARG A 13 -1.84 -8.64 1.69
CA ARG A 13 -2.43 -9.98 1.86
C ARG A 13 -1.42 -10.98 2.41
N TRP A 14 -0.13 -10.85 2.08
CA TRP A 14 0.92 -11.68 2.68
C TRP A 14 1.04 -11.44 4.19
N ILE A 15 1.16 -10.18 4.61
CA ILE A 15 1.22 -9.79 6.03
C ILE A 15 -0.06 -10.23 6.76
N SER A 16 -1.22 -9.96 6.15
CA SER A 16 -2.52 -10.38 6.69
C SER A 16 -2.61 -11.89 6.83
N TYR A 17 -2.09 -12.68 5.88
CA TYR A 17 -2.06 -14.13 6.00
C TYR A 17 -1.24 -14.60 7.22
N GLN A 18 -0.14 -13.91 7.55
CA GLN A 18 0.63 -14.26 8.75
C GLN A 18 -0.18 -14.06 10.04
N LYS A 19 -1.06 -13.03 10.07
CA LYS A 19 -1.87 -12.64 11.24
C LYS A 19 -3.24 -13.35 11.34
N ILE A 20 -4.01 -13.35 10.24
CA ILE A 20 -5.41 -13.86 10.18
C ILE A 20 -5.60 -15.07 9.27
N LYS A 21 -4.50 -15.63 8.73
CA LYS A 21 -4.49 -16.82 7.86
C LYS A 21 -5.41 -16.64 6.65
N THR A 22 -6.16 -17.68 6.30
CA THR A 22 -7.01 -17.73 5.11
C THR A 22 -8.09 -16.64 5.08
N SER A 23 -8.45 -16.04 6.22
CA SER A 23 -9.39 -14.92 6.29
C SER A 23 -8.98 -13.72 5.42
N THR A 24 -7.69 -13.57 5.12
CA THR A 24 -7.20 -12.53 4.21
C THR A 24 -7.81 -12.61 2.81
N ILE A 25 -8.35 -13.75 2.38
CA ILE A 25 -8.99 -13.90 1.06
C ILE A 25 -10.19 -12.97 0.88
N GLN A 26 -10.81 -12.53 1.99
CA GLN A 26 -11.94 -11.59 1.96
C GLN A 26 -11.50 -10.13 1.79
N SER A 27 -10.19 -9.84 1.90
CA SER A 27 -9.65 -8.48 1.80
C SER A 27 -9.27 -8.14 0.36
N ARG A 28 -9.91 -7.11 -0.19
CA ARG A 28 -9.63 -6.56 -1.53
C ARG A 28 -8.81 -5.27 -1.47
N ALA A 29 -7.79 -5.25 -0.62
CA ALA A 29 -6.88 -4.10 -0.53
C ALA A 29 -6.16 -3.89 -1.87
N CYS A 30 -6.09 -2.64 -2.31
CA CYS A 30 -5.53 -2.24 -3.59
C CYS A 30 -5.02 -0.80 -3.54
N ALA A 31 -4.16 -0.46 -4.49
CA ALA A 31 -3.58 0.88 -4.57
C ALA A 31 -3.27 1.26 -6.01
N GLY A 32 -3.13 2.56 -6.24
CA GLY A 32 -2.77 3.11 -7.53
C GLY A 32 -2.42 4.60 -7.44
N VAL A 33 -2.07 5.19 -8.58
CA VAL A 33 -1.87 6.63 -8.75
C VAL A 33 -2.98 7.17 -9.65
N ALA A 34 -3.68 8.20 -9.18
CA ALA A 34 -4.67 8.94 -9.96
C ALA A 34 -4.34 10.43 -9.88
N ASP A 35 -4.22 11.12 -11.01
CA ASP A 35 -3.96 12.57 -11.08
C ASP A 35 -2.81 13.03 -10.17
N GLY A 36 -1.66 12.36 -10.27
CA GLY A 36 -0.48 12.67 -9.45
C GLY A 36 -0.63 12.35 -7.96
N THR A 37 -1.68 11.63 -7.55
CA THR A 37 -1.98 11.32 -6.15
C THR A 37 -1.96 9.82 -5.91
N TYR A 38 -1.23 9.38 -4.88
CA TYR A 38 -1.32 8.00 -4.42
C TYR A 38 -2.66 7.72 -3.73
N LEU A 39 -3.29 6.61 -4.10
CA LEU A 39 -4.53 6.11 -3.50
C LEU A 39 -4.28 4.72 -2.93
N PHE A 40 -4.63 4.52 -1.66
CA PHE A 40 -4.56 3.22 -0.98
C PHE A 40 -5.95 2.90 -0.40
N ALA A 41 -6.58 1.85 -0.94
CA ALA A 41 -7.88 1.37 -0.47
C ALA A 41 -7.67 0.17 0.46
N LEU A 42 -8.18 0.31 1.69
CA LEU A 42 -7.99 -0.65 2.78
C LEU A 42 -9.33 -1.23 3.27
N PRO A 43 -9.32 -2.43 3.90
CA PRO A 43 -10.50 -2.95 4.58
C PRO A 43 -10.95 -2.05 5.74
N GLY A 44 -12.24 -2.07 6.07
CA GLY A 44 -12.79 -1.24 7.16
C GLY A 44 -12.39 -1.65 8.58
N SER A 45 -11.70 -2.78 8.76
CA SER A 45 -11.23 -3.22 10.07
C SER A 45 -10.08 -2.34 10.55
N THR A 46 -10.15 -1.84 11.79
CA THR A 46 -9.06 -1.06 12.41
C THR A 46 -7.73 -1.82 12.39
N GLY A 47 -7.76 -3.13 12.67
CA GLY A 47 -6.54 -3.95 12.64
C GLY A 47 -5.90 -3.99 11.24
N ALA A 48 -6.71 -4.11 10.19
CA ALA A 48 -6.22 -4.08 8.81
C ALA A 48 -5.60 -2.72 8.44
N VAL A 49 -6.20 -1.63 8.92
CA VAL A 49 -5.66 -0.27 8.71
C VAL A 49 -4.32 -0.10 9.44
N CYS A 50 -4.22 -0.54 10.69
CA CYS A 50 -2.97 -0.53 11.45
C CYS A 50 -1.90 -1.38 10.76
N ASP A 51 -2.23 -2.62 10.36
CA ASP A 51 -1.28 -3.51 9.67
C ASP A 51 -0.75 -2.89 8.37
N ALA A 52 -1.61 -2.25 7.57
CA ALA A 52 -1.17 -1.57 6.35
C ALA A 52 -0.28 -0.35 6.65
N TRP A 53 -0.58 0.39 7.72
CA TRP A 53 0.21 1.55 8.11
C TRP A 53 1.58 1.13 8.64
N ASP A 54 1.60 0.34 9.70
CA ASP A 54 2.79 -0.01 10.48
C ASP A 54 3.79 -0.87 9.69
N GLU A 55 3.30 -1.71 8.77
CA GLU A 55 4.15 -2.68 8.07
C GLU A 55 4.50 -2.25 6.62
N ILE A 56 3.77 -1.29 6.04
CA ILE A 56 3.94 -0.90 4.62
C ILE A 56 4.04 0.62 4.46
N LEU A 57 2.97 1.35 4.77
CA LEU A 57 2.85 2.75 4.38
C LEU A 57 3.84 3.64 5.14
N VAL A 58 4.08 3.39 6.42
CA VAL A 58 5.05 4.16 7.20
C VAL A 58 6.45 4.09 6.59
N HIS A 59 6.83 2.93 6.02
CA HIS A 59 8.12 2.76 5.35
C HIS A 59 8.13 3.40 3.96
N GLN A 60 7.07 3.21 3.18
CA GLN A 60 7.01 3.74 1.81
C GLN A 60 6.78 5.26 1.75
N LEU A 61 6.18 5.86 2.78
CA LEU A 61 5.96 7.31 2.87
C LEU A 61 7.04 8.03 3.69
N ASP A 62 8.03 7.32 4.23
CA ASP A 62 9.23 7.90 4.81
C ASP A 62 10.34 8.04 3.76
N ILE A 63 10.72 9.28 3.46
CA ILE A 63 11.78 9.62 2.51
C ILE A 63 13.15 9.03 2.87
N ARG A 64 13.35 8.62 4.13
CA ARG A 64 14.61 8.05 4.63
C ARG A 64 14.74 6.56 4.33
N THR A 65 13.65 5.88 3.96
CA THR A 65 13.64 4.45 3.67
C THR A 65 14.44 4.14 2.42
N ARG A 66 15.33 3.14 2.52
CA ARG A 66 16.18 2.64 1.43
C ARG A 66 15.81 1.19 1.08
N PRO A 67 16.09 0.71 -0.14
CA PRO A 67 16.79 1.38 -1.24
C PRO A 67 15.92 2.36 -2.04
N CYS A 68 14.59 2.30 -1.90
CA CYS A 68 13.63 3.17 -2.57
C CYS A 68 12.33 3.28 -1.75
N ASN A 69 11.57 4.34 -1.98
CA ASN A 69 10.27 4.59 -1.33
C ASN A 69 9.35 5.43 -2.24
N PHE A 70 8.06 5.52 -1.91
CA PHE A 70 7.10 6.34 -2.66
C PHE A 70 7.31 7.83 -2.46
N ALA A 71 7.80 8.27 -1.29
CA ALA A 71 8.03 9.69 -1.03
C ALA A 71 9.05 10.32 -2.01
N GLU A 72 10.07 9.56 -2.43
CA GLU A 72 11.04 9.98 -3.47
C GLU A 72 10.39 10.14 -4.86
N LEU A 73 9.31 9.40 -5.12
CA LEU A 73 8.65 9.35 -6.42
C LEU A 73 7.49 10.35 -6.55
N ILE A 74 7.04 10.99 -5.46
CA ILE A 74 5.95 11.97 -5.46
C ILE A 74 6.10 13.04 -6.55
N PRO A 75 7.27 13.69 -6.74
CA PRO A 75 7.43 14.73 -7.76
C PRO A 75 7.25 14.24 -9.20
N ARG A 76 7.31 12.92 -9.42
CA ARG A 76 7.33 12.28 -10.74
C ARG A 76 6.01 11.57 -11.07
N LEU A 77 5.00 11.67 -10.22
CA LEU A 77 3.77 10.88 -10.38
C LEU A 77 2.98 11.23 -11.64
N THR A 78 3.04 12.48 -12.08
CA THR A 78 2.38 12.98 -13.28
C THR A 78 3.17 12.74 -14.57
N GLU A 79 4.40 12.20 -14.50
CA GLU A 79 5.16 11.81 -15.68
C GLU A 79 4.44 10.66 -16.40
N ARG A 80 4.26 10.77 -17.72
CA ARG A 80 3.64 9.74 -18.56
C ARG A 80 4.62 8.66 -18.96
#